data_AF-A0A3N5HHC2-F1
#
_entry.id   AF-A0A3N5HHC2-F1
#
_cell.length_a   1.000
_cell.length_b   1.000
_cell.length_c   1.000
_cell.angle_alpha   90.00
_cell.angle_beta   90.00
_cell.angle_gamma   90.00
#
_symmetry.space_group_name_H-M   'P 1'
#
loop_
_entity.id
_entity.type
_entity.pdbx_description
1 polymer ?
#
loop_
_entity_poly.entity_id
_entity_poly.type
_entity_poly.pdbx_seq_one_letter_code
_entity_poly.pdbx_strand_id
1 'polypeptide(L)'
;MFGRVLLFLVLPPLLLSCGESGGLFTSTTNPCSLLTVAEAQQALGEPVQEGTLSDPSTCLFKALRHDGNAVTVQLDESAGKDERVWFNKERLGRDSRLIPGLGDGAFRIDSSPTLSRLTFMHRDALVTVSVASTKQKHLGESVTLLSRAVATHYGATLATTLPPTASNSAPSEGMNTHLVSRSTPVSLTQTLPGPSETQTGPHKAPSLDPTGLIGTWHTRSTQGTTQHDMLLIIKPNLEWSLSSMMQFDGVVNAEGGLWLLERANTFKGLGWKGSYRKKTADSFSSTGSVQATWTRLTPDEDPKRIPTELWKLRREATSVPVFQIKTVDPDLVGQWEGVGTYAGGSAAFVWAIKGSAATDLLIVESLRGTVKTKDGLPQLQPIKKKGQRVSVVAIYDHGFTTTDGKTNLRWSKLRPESTEDGQL
;
A
#
# COMPACT_ATOMS: atom_id res chain seq x y z
N MET A 1 -28.29 72.36 -50.89
CA MET A 1 -26.92 72.75 -51.31
C MET A 1 -25.95 71.70 -50.78
N PHE A 2 -25.24 71.02 -51.69
CA PHE A 2 -24.07 70.12 -51.55
C PHE A 2 -24.11 69.02 -50.47
N GLY A 3 -23.85 67.74 -50.73
CA GLY A 3 -23.36 67.02 -51.92
C GLY A 3 -23.27 65.52 -51.54
N ARG A 4 -23.63 64.63 -52.48
CA ARG A 4 -22.73 63.66 -53.16
C ARG A 4 -22.15 62.55 -52.27
N VAL A 5 -22.03 61.29 -52.68
CA VAL A 5 -22.39 60.52 -53.88
C VAL A 5 -22.14 59.05 -53.48
N LEU A 6 -23.07 58.16 -53.79
CA LEU A 6 -22.83 56.71 -53.84
C LEU A 6 -21.98 56.41 -55.09
N LEU A 7 -20.90 55.65 -54.96
CA LEU A 7 -20.33 54.93 -56.10
C LEU A 7 -20.06 53.47 -55.68
N PHE A 8 -20.81 52.57 -56.31
CA PHE A 8 -20.54 51.15 -56.39
C PHE A 8 -19.38 50.91 -57.37
N LEU A 9 -18.43 50.04 -57.00
CA LEU A 9 -17.63 49.26 -57.94
C LEU A 9 -17.22 47.93 -57.29
N VAL A 10 -17.16 46.90 -58.12
CA VAL A 10 -17.28 45.47 -57.84
C VAL A 10 -15.94 44.75 -58.09
N LEU A 11 -15.55 43.84 -57.17
CA LEU A 11 -14.54 42.75 -57.21
C LEU A 11 -13.04 43.09 -57.46
N PRO A 12 -12.04 42.26 -57.04
CA PRO A 12 -12.07 40.81 -56.68
C PRO A 12 -11.44 40.45 -55.30
N PRO A 13 -11.48 39.16 -54.87
CA PRO A 13 -10.97 38.75 -53.55
C PRO A 13 -9.44 38.60 -53.57
N LEU A 14 -8.76 39.32 -52.67
CA LEU A 14 -7.36 39.05 -52.36
C LEU A 14 -7.30 38.02 -51.23
N LEU A 15 -7.00 36.78 -51.63
CA LEU A 15 -6.41 35.77 -50.76
C LEU A 15 -5.05 36.30 -50.29
N LEU A 16 -5.01 36.87 -49.08
CA LEU A 16 -3.81 36.94 -48.26
C LEU A 16 -4.13 36.24 -46.95
N SER A 17 -3.79 34.95 -46.97
CA SER A 17 -3.58 34.10 -45.81
C SER A 17 -2.73 34.86 -44.78
N CYS A 18 -3.34 35.22 -43.66
CA CYS A 18 -2.67 35.61 -42.43
C CYS A 18 -3.55 35.15 -41.28
N GLY A 19 -3.09 34.08 -40.66
CA GLY A 19 -3.77 33.37 -39.58
C GLY A 19 -3.37 31.91 -39.54
N GLU A 20 -2.13 31.59 -39.94
CA GLU A 20 -1.54 30.30 -39.60
C GLU A 20 -1.30 30.34 -38.09
N SER A 21 -2.21 29.71 -37.37
CA SER A 21 -2.04 29.26 -35.99
C SER A 21 -0.86 28.29 -35.96
N GLY A 22 0.36 28.84 -36.02
CA GLY A 22 1.62 28.14 -35.81
C GLY A 22 1.77 27.86 -34.32
N GLY A 23 1.56 26.61 -33.95
CA GLY A 23 1.60 26.13 -32.57
C GLY A 23 2.91 26.46 -31.87
N LEU A 24 2.81 27.21 -30.78
CA LEU A 24 3.84 27.36 -29.76
C LEU A 24 3.91 26.09 -28.89
N PHE A 25 4.28 24.94 -29.46
CA PHE A 25 4.59 23.73 -28.69
C PHE A 25 5.70 22.93 -29.39
N THR A 26 6.88 23.51 -29.51
CA THR A 26 8.09 22.74 -29.82
C THR A 26 8.70 22.25 -28.52
N SER A 27 8.56 20.95 -28.25
CA SER A 27 9.40 20.25 -27.26
C SER A 27 10.85 20.43 -27.68
N THR A 28 11.65 21.10 -26.85
CA THR A 28 13.06 21.43 -27.17
C THR A 28 14.00 20.24 -26.96
N THR A 29 13.60 19.26 -26.16
CA THR A 29 14.39 18.06 -25.84
C THR A 29 13.85 16.84 -26.57
N ASN A 30 14.75 16.11 -27.24
CA ASN A 30 14.44 14.82 -27.86
C ASN A 30 14.44 13.71 -26.80
N PRO A 31 13.35 12.95 -26.59
CA PRO A 31 13.31 11.89 -25.58
C PRO A 31 14.33 10.77 -25.84
N CYS A 32 14.74 10.56 -27.10
CA CYS A 32 15.78 9.56 -27.42
C CYS A 32 17.19 9.98 -27.04
N SER A 33 17.46 11.27 -26.79
CA SER A 33 18.75 11.70 -26.27
C SER A 33 18.86 11.58 -24.76
N LEU A 34 17.77 11.27 -24.05
CA LEU A 34 17.75 11.10 -22.60
C LEU A 34 18.24 9.73 -22.15
N LEU A 35 18.50 8.83 -23.10
CA LEU A 35 18.96 7.49 -22.81
C LEU A 35 19.91 6.98 -23.89
N THR A 36 21.00 6.35 -23.48
CA THR A 36 21.94 5.70 -24.39
C THR A 36 21.56 4.24 -24.64
N VAL A 37 22.04 3.70 -25.78
CA VAL A 37 21.88 2.27 -26.11
C VAL A 37 22.48 1.39 -25.01
N ALA A 38 23.64 1.74 -24.46
CA ALA A 38 24.30 0.96 -23.41
C ALA A 38 23.48 0.88 -22.12
N GLU A 39 22.87 1.99 -21.69
CA GLU A 39 21.99 2.02 -20.51
C GLU A 39 20.72 1.18 -20.75
N ALA A 40 20.13 1.23 -21.94
CA ALA A 40 18.99 0.39 -22.31
C ALA A 40 19.35 -1.11 -22.35
N GLN A 41 20.53 -1.47 -22.87
CA GLN A 41 21.04 -2.84 -22.87
C GLN A 41 21.23 -3.37 -21.45
N GLN A 42 21.80 -2.53 -20.56
CA GLN A 42 21.99 -2.89 -19.16
C GLN A 42 20.65 -3.09 -18.44
N ALA A 43 19.65 -2.24 -18.70
CA ALA A 43 18.33 -2.37 -18.08
C ALA A 43 17.58 -3.63 -18.52
N LEU A 44 17.74 -4.05 -19.78
CA LEU A 44 17.07 -5.22 -20.35
C LEU A 44 17.86 -6.53 -20.19
N GLY A 45 19.18 -6.45 -19.97
CA GLY A 45 20.07 -7.61 -19.89
C GLY A 45 20.35 -8.27 -21.26
N GLU A 46 20.12 -7.57 -22.36
CA GLU A 46 20.36 -8.07 -23.72
C GLU A 46 20.62 -6.95 -24.74
N PRO A 47 21.16 -7.27 -25.93
CA PRO A 47 21.38 -6.29 -26.99
C PRO A 47 20.07 -5.63 -27.46
N VAL A 48 20.09 -4.32 -27.64
CA VAL A 48 18.95 -3.48 -28.06
C VAL A 48 19.27 -2.70 -29.33
N GLN A 49 18.23 -2.36 -30.07
CA GLN A 49 18.30 -1.45 -31.22
C GLN A 49 18.49 0.01 -30.74
N GLU A 50 18.95 0.87 -31.65
CA GLU A 50 18.96 2.32 -31.38
C GLU A 50 17.55 2.84 -31.09
N GLY A 51 17.47 3.85 -30.22
CA GLY A 51 16.22 4.46 -29.81
C GLY A 51 15.50 5.08 -31.00
N THR A 52 14.24 4.74 -31.17
CA THR A 52 13.39 5.29 -32.23
C THR A 52 12.22 6.05 -31.60
N LEU A 53 11.88 7.21 -32.16
CA LEU A 53 10.70 7.95 -31.73
C LEU A 53 9.45 7.20 -32.17
N SER A 54 8.63 6.76 -31.21
CA SER A 54 7.30 6.21 -31.53
C SER A 54 6.28 7.32 -31.75
N ASP A 55 6.48 8.45 -31.08
CA ASP A 55 5.71 9.69 -31.22
C ASP A 55 6.62 10.87 -30.81
N PRO A 56 6.18 12.14 -30.95
CA PRO A 56 7.02 13.31 -30.63
C PRO A 56 7.52 13.38 -29.19
N SER A 57 6.85 12.69 -28.26
CA SER A 57 7.14 12.69 -26.81
C SER A 57 7.76 11.38 -26.31
N THR A 58 7.76 10.31 -27.11
CA THR A 58 8.13 8.97 -26.65
C THR A 58 9.24 8.36 -27.48
N CYS A 59 10.32 7.96 -26.82
CA CYS A 59 11.37 7.13 -27.39
C CYS A 59 11.23 5.67 -26.97
N LEU A 60 11.50 4.76 -27.90
CA LEU A 60 11.40 3.31 -27.72
C LEU A 60 12.71 2.62 -28.12
N PHE A 61 13.26 1.84 -27.18
CA PHE A 61 14.40 0.95 -27.38
C PHE A 61 13.91 -0.50 -27.33
N LYS A 62 14.02 -1.23 -28.43
CA LYS A 62 13.58 -2.64 -28.52
C LYS A 62 14.75 -3.59 -28.37
N ALA A 63 14.56 -4.68 -27.64
CA ALA A 63 15.52 -5.78 -27.63
C ALA A 63 15.62 -6.44 -29.02
N LEU A 64 16.83 -6.86 -29.41
CA LEU A 64 17.07 -7.50 -30.70
C LEU A 64 16.58 -8.96 -30.77
N ARG A 65 16.47 -9.63 -29.62
CA ARG A 65 16.20 -11.07 -29.54
C ARG A 65 14.77 -11.40 -29.06
N HIS A 66 14.09 -10.45 -28.43
CA HIS A 66 12.78 -10.66 -27.82
C HIS A 66 11.88 -9.46 -28.09
N ASP A 67 10.91 -9.62 -29.00
CA ASP A 67 10.03 -8.52 -29.44
C ASP A 67 9.18 -7.91 -28.32
N GLY A 68 9.00 -8.63 -27.20
CA GLY A 68 8.27 -8.16 -26.02
C GLY A 68 9.11 -7.39 -24.99
N ASN A 69 10.45 -7.38 -25.12
CA ASN A 69 11.32 -6.68 -24.18
C ASN A 69 11.70 -5.31 -24.73
N ALA A 70 11.42 -4.25 -23.96
CA ALA A 70 11.63 -2.88 -24.41
C ALA A 70 11.81 -1.90 -23.25
N VAL A 71 12.49 -0.80 -23.55
CA VAL A 71 12.54 0.39 -22.70
C VAL A 71 11.83 1.53 -23.40
N THR A 72 10.96 2.23 -22.68
CA THR A 72 10.34 3.47 -23.17
C THR A 72 10.69 4.65 -22.29
N VAL A 73 10.94 5.80 -22.92
CA VAL A 73 11.09 7.09 -22.25
C VAL A 73 10.08 8.04 -22.87
N GLN A 74 9.13 8.49 -22.08
CA GLN A 74 8.12 9.48 -22.46
C GLN A 74 8.44 10.80 -21.73
N LEU A 75 8.52 11.88 -22.48
CA LEU A 75 8.78 13.24 -22.02
C LEU A 75 7.64 14.16 -22.44
N ASP A 76 6.96 14.72 -21.45
CA ASP A 76 6.05 15.85 -21.64
C ASP A 76 6.67 17.08 -21.00
N GLU A 77 7.19 18.02 -21.81
CA GLU A 77 7.91 19.21 -21.32
C GLU A 77 6.99 20.29 -20.72
N SER A 78 5.70 20.24 -21.02
CA SER A 78 4.72 21.25 -20.61
C SER A 78 3.50 20.56 -20.02
N ALA A 79 3.74 19.72 -19.00
CA ALA A 79 2.69 19.04 -18.28
C ALA A 79 1.75 20.10 -17.70
N GLY A 80 0.53 20.10 -18.20
CA GLY A 80 -0.50 21.03 -17.79
C GLY A 80 -0.89 20.84 -16.33
N LYS A 81 -1.81 21.68 -15.88
CA LYS A 81 -2.37 21.58 -14.53
C LYS A 81 -2.99 20.20 -14.28
N ASP A 82 -3.59 19.60 -15.30
CA ASP A 82 -4.27 18.30 -15.22
C ASP A 82 -3.27 17.14 -15.09
N GLU A 83 -2.16 17.18 -15.82
CA GLU A 83 -1.06 16.21 -15.76
C GLU A 83 -0.35 16.28 -14.41
N ARG A 84 -0.17 17.48 -13.86
CA ARG A 84 0.38 17.66 -12.51
C ARG A 84 -0.56 17.11 -11.44
N VAL A 85 -1.87 17.31 -11.60
CA VAL A 85 -2.89 16.70 -10.72
C VAL A 85 -2.89 15.18 -10.86
N TRP A 86 -2.78 14.64 -12.08
CA TRP A 86 -2.68 13.22 -12.35
C TRP A 86 -1.41 12.61 -11.74
N PHE A 87 -0.25 13.23 -11.96
CA PHE A 87 1.03 12.79 -11.39
C PHE A 87 0.93 12.75 -9.87
N ASN A 88 0.37 13.79 -9.27
CA ASN A 88 0.14 13.86 -7.84
C ASN A 88 -0.88 12.82 -7.37
N LYS A 89 -1.85 12.42 -8.18
CA LYS A 89 -2.80 11.35 -7.84
C LYS A 89 -2.15 9.97 -7.93
N GLU A 90 -1.48 9.66 -9.03
CA GLU A 90 -0.85 8.36 -9.28
C GLU A 90 0.29 8.08 -8.31
N ARG A 91 1.08 9.11 -7.94
CA ARG A 91 2.11 9.00 -6.90
C ARG A 91 1.57 8.47 -5.56
N LEU A 92 0.26 8.61 -5.33
CA LEU A 92 -0.45 8.25 -4.09
C LEU A 92 -1.30 6.99 -4.26
N GLY A 93 -1.26 6.39 -5.45
CA GLY A 93 -1.85 5.10 -5.71
C GLY A 93 -1.24 4.04 -4.80
N ARG A 94 -2.07 3.06 -4.41
CA ARG A 94 -1.67 1.92 -3.56
C ARG A 94 -0.47 1.15 -4.11
N ASP A 95 -0.35 1.10 -5.44
CA ASP A 95 0.68 0.32 -6.13
C ASP A 95 1.94 1.15 -6.44
N SER A 96 1.97 2.40 -5.99
CA SER A 96 3.07 3.34 -6.20
C SER A 96 4.09 3.30 -5.05
N ARG A 97 5.37 3.20 -5.42
CA ARG A 97 6.52 3.25 -4.52
C ARG A 97 7.28 4.54 -4.74
N LEU A 98 7.43 5.38 -3.72
CA LEU A 98 8.14 6.65 -3.85
C LEU A 98 9.64 6.45 -4.04
N ILE A 99 10.24 7.23 -4.95
CA ILE A 99 11.68 7.18 -5.22
C ILE A 99 12.31 8.52 -4.82
N PRO A 100 13.17 8.55 -3.78
CA PRO A 100 13.78 9.79 -3.33
C PRO A 100 14.90 10.28 -4.27
N GLY A 101 15.06 11.61 -4.31
CA GLY A 101 16.18 12.27 -4.99
C GLY A 101 16.06 12.35 -6.52
N LEU A 102 14.84 12.35 -7.08
CA LEU A 102 14.59 12.53 -8.51
C LEU A 102 13.55 13.62 -8.73
N GLY A 103 13.97 14.70 -9.41
CA GLY A 103 13.14 15.86 -9.72
C GLY A 103 12.45 16.45 -8.48
N ASP A 104 11.26 17.02 -8.70
CA ASP A 104 10.33 17.52 -7.67
C ASP A 104 9.51 16.39 -7.03
N GLY A 105 9.87 15.15 -7.34
CA GLY A 105 9.24 13.93 -6.85
C GLY A 105 9.22 12.85 -7.92
N ALA A 106 9.25 11.60 -7.48
CA ALA A 106 9.18 10.44 -8.35
C ALA A 106 8.44 9.27 -7.67
N PHE A 107 7.81 8.43 -8.47
CA PHE A 107 7.23 7.18 -8.03
C PHE A 107 7.38 6.08 -9.07
N ARG A 108 7.36 4.84 -8.60
CA ARG A 108 7.44 3.62 -9.40
C ARG A 108 6.20 2.77 -9.20
N ILE A 109 5.65 2.24 -10.27
CA ILE A 109 4.58 1.24 -10.26
C ILE A 109 5.11 -0.03 -10.90
N ASP A 110 4.98 -1.14 -10.19
CA ASP A 110 5.33 -2.47 -10.65
C ASP A 110 4.04 -3.17 -11.14
N SER A 111 3.62 -2.85 -12.37
CA SER A 111 2.31 -3.27 -12.92
C SER A 111 2.17 -4.77 -13.16
N SER A 112 3.28 -5.47 -13.40
CA SER A 112 3.33 -6.92 -13.55
C SER A 112 4.73 -7.43 -13.20
N PRO A 113 4.93 -8.76 -13.07
CA PRO A 113 6.27 -9.34 -12.92
C PRO A 113 7.23 -9.02 -14.07
N THR A 114 6.74 -8.49 -15.19
CA THR A 114 7.50 -8.23 -16.42
C THR A 114 7.52 -6.76 -16.82
N LEU A 115 6.85 -5.86 -16.09
CA LEU A 115 6.74 -4.44 -16.41
C LEU A 115 6.85 -3.59 -15.15
N SER A 116 7.85 -2.71 -15.12
CA SER A 116 7.97 -1.67 -14.10
C SER A 116 8.12 -0.31 -14.77
N ARG A 117 7.47 0.71 -14.18
CA ARG A 117 7.44 2.07 -14.71
C ARG A 117 7.73 3.07 -13.60
N LEU A 118 8.57 4.05 -13.86
CA LEU A 118 8.89 5.14 -12.94
C LEU A 118 8.59 6.47 -13.62
N THR A 119 7.78 7.28 -12.95
CA THR A 119 7.46 8.64 -13.38
C THR A 119 8.04 9.65 -12.40
N PHE A 120 8.71 10.66 -12.90
CA PHE A 120 9.21 11.79 -12.12
C PHE A 120 8.81 13.11 -12.77
N MET A 121 8.72 14.16 -11.96
CA MET A 121 8.39 15.50 -12.42
C MET A 121 9.58 16.41 -12.15
N HIS A 122 9.90 17.32 -13.06
CA HIS A 122 10.91 18.36 -12.85
C HIS A 122 10.40 19.67 -13.42
N ARG A 123 10.16 20.65 -12.55
CA ARG A 123 9.44 21.90 -12.85
C ARG A 123 8.04 21.60 -13.38
N ASP A 124 7.83 21.80 -14.67
CA ASP A 124 6.59 21.53 -15.38
C ASP A 124 6.74 20.38 -16.38
N ALA A 125 7.90 19.71 -16.39
CA ALA A 125 8.11 18.53 -17.22
C ALA A 125 7.79 17.25 -16.47
N LEU A 126 7.11 16.33 -17.15
CA LEU A 126 6.76 15.00 -16.67
C LEU A 126 7.51 13.96 -17.49
N VAL A 127 8.33 13.15 -16.83
CA VAL A 127 9.15 12.12 -17.48
C VAL A 127 8.75 10.75 -16.96
N THR A 128 8.44 9.83 -17.86
CA THR A 128 8.08 8.45 -17.54
C THR A 128 9.03 7.48 -18.22
N VAL A 129 9.67 6.63 -17.45
CA VAL A 129 10.55 5.57 -17.93
C VAL A 129 9.91 4.23 -17.63
N SER A 130 9.75 3.36 -18.62
CA SER A 130 9.22 2.00 -18.43
C SER A 130 10.21 0.96 -18.92
N VAL A 131 10.34 -0.14 -18.18
CA VAL A 131 11.12 -1.31 -18.55
C VAL A 131 10.20 -2.51 -18.59
N ALA A 132 10.02 -3.07 -19.79
CA ALA A 132 9.35 -4.34 -20.01
C ALA A 132 10.44 -5.40 -20.27
N SER A 133 10.58 -6.38 -19.37
CA SER A 133 11.52 -7.48 -19.58
C SER A 133 11.04 -8.76 -18.89
N THR A 134 11.16 -9.88 -19.61
CA THR A 134 10.97 -11.23 -19.06
C THR A 134 12.25 -11.83 -18.47
N LYS A 135 13.41 -11.21 -18.72
CA LYS A 135 14.72 -11.71 -18.28
C LYS A 135 15.19 -11.09 -16.97
N GLN A 136 14.79 -9.85 -16.70
CA GLN A 136 15.31 -9.08 -15.59
C GLN A 136 14.61 -9.48 -14.27
N LYS A 137 15.35 -10.09 -13.34
CA LYS A 137 14.81 -10.51 -12.03
C LYS A 137 14.49 -9.33 -11.10
N HIS A 138 15.19 -8.20 -11.27
CA HIS A 138 15.07 -7.01 -10.42
C HIS A 138 14.59 -5.79 -11.23
N LEU A 139 13.47 -5.93 -11.94
CA LEU A 139 12.90 -4.88 -12.80
C LEU A 139 12.75 -3.51 -12.11
N GLY A 140 12.29 -3.52 -10.86
CA GLY A 140 12.09 -2.30 -10.09
C GLY A 140 13.39 -1.52 -9.83
N GLU A 141 14.49 -2.23 -9.59
CA GLU A 141 15.82 -1.62 -9.42
C GLU A 141 16.37 -1.13 -10.75
N SER A 142 16.23 -1.94 -11.81
CA SER A 142 16.63 -1.58 -13.17
C SER A 142 15.97 -0.29 -13.64
N VAL A 143 14.64 -0.16 -13.52
CA VAL A 143 13.96 1.08 -13.92
C VAL A 143 14.37 2.26 -13.04
N THR A 144 14.66 2.02 -11.75
CA THR A 144 15.11 3.10 -10.84
C THR A 144 16.48 3.64 -11.25
N LEU A 145 17.45 2.77 -11.53
CA LEU A 145 18.77 3.16 -12.00
C LEU A 145 18.68 3.88 -13.35
N LEU A 146 17.87 3.34 -14.26
CA LEU A 146 17.66 3.92 -15.58
C LEU A 146 17.03 5.32 -15.48
N SER A 147 16.02 5.51 -14.64
CA SER A 147 15.42 6.82 -14.41
C SER A 147 16.36 7.82 -13.75
N ARG A 148 17.32 7.37 -12.94
CA ARG A 148 18.38 8.25 -12.41
C ARG A 148 19.32 8.73 -13.53
N ALA A 149 19.66 7.85 -14.47
CA ALA A 149 20.44 8.23 -15.65
C ALA A 149 19.65 9.23 -16.52
N VAL A 150 18.39 8.93 -16.84
CA VAL A 150 17.48 9.83 -17.58
C VAL A 150 17.35 11.18 -16.88
N ALA A 151 17.16 11.21 -15.56
CA ALA A 151 17.10 12.46 -14.80
C ALA A 151 18.43 13.22 -14.83
N THR A 152 19.58 12.53 -14.89
CA THR A 152 20.89 13.17 -15.00
C THR A 152 21.06 13.81 -16.38
N HIS A 153 20.73 13.09 -17.45
CA HIS A 153 20.77 13.61 -18.83
C HIS A 153 19.77 14.76 -19.04
N TYR A 154 18.63 14.73 -18.35
CA TYR A 154 17.62 15.79 -18.39
C TYR A 154 17.94 16.99 -17.47
N GLY A 155 18.91 16.87 -16.55
CA GLY A 155 19.26 17.92 -15.58
C GLY A 155 18.33 18.03 -14.36
N ALA A 156 17.62 16.96 -14.00
CA ALA A 156 16.60 16.89 -12.94
C ALA A 156 17.07 16.24 -11.62
N THR A 157 18.38 16.13 -11.36
CA THR A 157 18.89 15.55 -10.10
C THR A 157 18.93 16.59 -8.97
N LEU A 158 18.39 16.22 -7.80
CA LEU A 158 18.58 16.97 -6.55
C LEU A 158 19.72 16.34 -5.74
N ALA A 159 20.54 17.17 -5.09
CA ALA A 159 21.77 16.77 -4.42
C ALA A 159 21.62 15.54 -3.51
N THR A 160 22.61 14.66 -3.63
CA THR A 160 22.73 13.31 -3.07
C THR A 160 22.65 13.28 -1.54
N THR A 161 21.70 12.51 -0.99
CA THR A 161 21.88 11.90 0.33
C THR A 161 23.14 11.04 0.28
N LEU A 162 24.11 11.33 1.16
CA LEU A 162 25.40 10.64 1.27
C LEU A 162 25.21 9.09 1.30
N PRO A 163 25.99 8.33 0.51
CA PRO A 163 25.94 6.87 0.57
C PRO A 163 26.57 6.36 1.87
N PRO A 164 26.01 5.32 2.52
CA PRO A 164 26.74 4.56 3.52
C PRO A 164 27.93 3.88 2.84
N THR A 165 29.08 4.01 3.48
CA THR A 165 30.38 3.52 3.04
C THR A 165 30.33 2.01 2.78
N ALA A 166 30.75 1.61 1.58
CA ALA A 166 30.93 0.22 1.20
C ALA A 166 31.95 -0.46 2.11
N SER A 167 31.60 -1.62 2.66
CA SER A 167 32.56 -2.62 3.13
C SER A 167 32.63 -3.74 2.09
N ASN A 168 33.83 -3.91 1.56
CA ASN A 168 34.22 -4.93 0.59
C ASN A 168 34.00 -6.35 1.13
N SER A 169 33.48 -7.24 0.28
CA SER A 169 34.05 -8.57 0.07
C SER A 169 33.39 -9.25 -1.13
N ALA A 170 34.16 -9.43 -2.21
CA ALA A 170 33.89 -10.33 -3.31
C ALA A 170 34.57 -11.71 -3.02
N PRO A 171 34.57 -12.69 -3.94
CA PRO A 171 33.70 -13.87 -3.92
C PRO A 171 34.48 -15.20 -3.79
N SER A 172 33.79 -16.31 -3.58
CA SER A 172 34.35 -17.63 -3.94
C SER A 172 33.31 -18.53 -4.60
N GLU A 173 33.55 -18.83 -5.87
CA GLU A 173 32.97 -19.95 -6.60
C GLU A 173 33.34 -21.30 -5.96
N GLY A 174 32.46 -22.28 -6.11
CA GLY A 174 32.70 -23.67 -5.72
C GLY A 174 31.61 -24.58 -6.28
N MET A 175 31.82 -25.02 -7.52
CA MET A 175 31.02 -26.03 -8.24
C MET A 175 31.21 -27.43 -7.63
N ASN A 176 30.15 -28.23 -7.52
CA ASN A 176 30.15 -29.65 -7.94
C ASN A 176 28.77 -30.32 -7.88
N THR A 177 28.53 -31.09 -8.94
CA THR A 177 27.38 -31.93 -9.29
C THR A 177 27.56 -33.37 -8.78
N HIS A 178 26.45 -34.08 -8.48
CA HIS A 178 26.00 -35.33 -9.14
C HIS A 178 25.07 -36.26 -8.30
N LEU A 179 23.90 -36.55 -8.90
CA LEU A 179 23.21 -37.84 -9.15
C LEU A 179 22.80 -38.86 -8.04
N VAL A 180 21.49 -39.17 -8.09
CA VAL A 180 20.87 -40.52 -8.32
C VAL A 180 20.26 -41.30 -7.14
N SER A 181 18.91 -41.22 -7.12
CA SER A 181 17.91 -42.31 -7.19
C SER A 181 17.66 -43.27 -6.01
N ARG A 182 16.38 -43.36 -5.62
CA ARG A 182 15.65 -44.64 -5.64
C ARG A 182 14.11 -44.47 -5.69
N SER A 183 13.53 -45.06 -6.72
CA SER A 183 12.12 -45.41 -6.97
C SER A 183 11.74 -46.67 -6.15
N THR A 184 10.49 -46.93 -5.73
CA THR A 184 9.27 -47.41 -6.43
C THR A 184 8.19 -47.74 -5.33
N PRO A 185 6.99 -48.33 -5.56
CA PRO A 185 6.03 -48.32 -6.69
C PRO A 185 4.56 -48.02 -6.27
N VAL A 186 3.70 -47.98 -7.28
CA VAL A 186 2.22 -47.93 -7.28
C VAL A 186 1.58 -49.26 -6.81
N SER A 187 0.40 -49.19 -6.19
CA SER A 187 -0.59 -50.28 -6.26
C SER A 187 -2.00 -49.75 -6.53
N LEU A 188 -2.64 -50.40 -7.51
CA LEU A 188 -3.93 -50.13 -8.11
C LEU A 188 -5.03 -51.00 -7.46
N THR A 189 -6.20 -50.37 -7.28
CA THR A 189 -7.57 -50.91 -7.40
C THR A 189 -8.03 -52.02 -6.46
N GLN A 190 -9.14 -51.76 -5.74
CA GLN A 190 -10.28 -52.68 -5.67
C GLN A 190 -11.59 -51.88 -5.57
N THR A 191 -12.54 -52.23 -6.44
CA THR A 191 -13.89 -51.67 -6.54
C THR A 191 -14.90 -52.82 -6.49
N LEU A 192 -16.13 -52.49 -6.03
CA LEU A 192 -17.45 -53.17 -6.09
C LEU A 192 -17.96 -53.90 -4.83
N PRO A 193 -19.30 -54.04 -4.63
CA PRO A 193 -20.47 -53.23 -5.07
C PRO A 193 -21.47 -52.90 -3.92
N GLY A 194 -22.44 -51.99 -4.16
CA GLY A 194 -23.52 -51.59 -3.22
C GLY A 194 -24.60 -52.67 -2.97
N PRO A 195 -25.60 -52.45 -2.07
CA PRO A 195 -26.73 -51.57 -2.44
C PRO A 195 -27.51 -50.87 -1.28
N SER A 196 -28.45 -50.01 -1.70
CA SER A 196 -29.76 -49.67 -1.08
C SER A 196 -29.88 -48.48 -0.12
N GLU A 197 -30.79 -47.59 -0.52
CA GLU A 197 -31.25 -46.37 0.13
C GLU A 197 -31.84 -46.61 1.54
N THR A 198 -31.65 -45.62 2.41
CA THR A 198 -32.76 -45.13 3.24
C THR A 198 -32.57 -43.64 3.48
N GLN A 199 -33.40 -42.83 2.83
CA GLN A 199 -33.56 -41.41 3.13
C GLN A 199 -33.89 -41.27 4.61
N THR A 200 -32.97 -40.70 5.37
CA THR A 200 -33.25 -40.18 6.69
C THR A 200 -33.29 -38.67 6.55
N GLY A 201 -34.40 -38.04 6.99
CA GLY A 201 -34.68 -36.61 6.87
C GLY A 201 -33.61 -35.72 7.52
N PRO A 202 -33.78 -34.38 7.53
CA PRO A 202 -32.72 -33.44 7.87
C PRO A 202 -32.25 -33.70 9.31
N HIS A 203 -31.12 -34.39 9.44
CA HIS A 203 -30.45 -34.58 10.71
C HIS A 203 -30.01 -33.21 11.20
N LYS A 204 -30.55 -32.82 12.37
CA LYS A 204 -30.02 -31.73 13.20
C LYS A 204 -28.49 -31.83 13.18
N ALA A 205 -27.82 -30.76 12.75
CA ALA A 205 -26.37 -30.70 12.71
C ALA A 205 -25.79 -31.22 14.04
N PRO A 206 -24.77 -32.10 14.01
CA PRO A 206 -24.19 -32.65 15.22
C PRO A 206 -23.73 -31.49 16.11
N SER A 207 -24.05 -31.58 17.40
CA SER A 207 -23.62 -30.59 18.39
C SER A 207 -22.12 -30.37 18.26
N LEU A 208 -21.71 -29.14 17.96
CA LEU A 208 -20.31 -28.80 17.80
C LEU A 208 -19.66 -28.69 19.19
N ASP A 209 -18.64 -29.51 19.44
CA ASP A 209 -17.84 -29.44 20.66
C ASP A 209 -17.08 -28.10 20.70
N PRO A 210 -17.31 -27.24 21.72
CA PRO A 210 -16.63 -25.96 21.84
C PRO A 210 -15.12 -26.08 22.07
N THR A 211 -14.59 -27.24 22.48
CA THR A 211 -13.14 -27.43 22.67
C THR A 211 -12.36 -27.28 21.37
N GLY A 212 -12.96 -27.60 20.21
CA GLY A 212 -12.35 -27.41 18.89
C GLY A 212 -12.08 -25.94 18.53
N LEU A 213 -12.64 -25.00 19.30
CA LEU A 213 -12.44 -23.56 19.12
C LEU A 213 -11.23 -23.02 19.88
N ILE A 214 -10.60 -23.81 20.75
CA ILE A 214 -9.44 -23.37 21.54
C ILE A 214 -8.28 -23.00 20.60
N GLY A 215 -7.71 -21.81 20.80
CA GLY A 215 -6.58 -21.31 20.03
C GLY A 215 -6.64 -19.82 19.73
N THR A 216 -5.68 -19.38 18.91
CA THR A 216 -5.56 -18.02 18.41
C THR A 216 -6.00 -17.98 16.95
N TRP A 217 -6.92 -17.08 16.65
CA TRP A 217 -7.60 -16.99 15.37
C TRP A 217 -7.53 -15.57 14.84
N HIS A 218 -7.40 -15.45 13.53
CA HIS A 218 -7.34 -14.19 12.83
C HIS A 218 -8.39 -14.12 11.72
N THR A 219 -8.97 -12.93 11.56
CA THR A 219 -9.76 -12.59 10.38
C THR A 219 -9.51 -11.14 10.00
N ARG A 220 -9.82 -10.83 8.75
CA ARG A 220 -9.77 -9.48 8.20
C ARG A 220 -11.12 -9.12 7.64
N SER A 221 -11.60 -7.94 7.99
CA SER A 221 -12.83 -7.36 7.44
C SER A 221 -12.57 -5.95 6.96
N THR A 222 -13.32 -5.52 5.95
CA THR A 222 -13.30 -4.14 5.46
C THR A 222 -14.66 -3.52 5.69
N GLN A 223 -14.68 -2.37 6.35
CA GLN A 223 -15.88 -1.55 6.54
C GLN A 223 -15.67 -0.21 5.85
N GLY A 224 -16.29 -0.03 4.69
CA GLY A 224 -16.00 1.10 3.80
C GLY A 224 -14.53 1.06 3.36
N THR A 225 -13.79 2.14 3.64
CA THR A 225 -12.34 2.24 3.34
C THR A 225 -11.45 1.80 4.51
N THR A 226 -12.03 1.45 5.66
CA THR A 226 -11.28 1.06 6.85
C THR A 226 -11.10 -0.44 6.87
N GLN A 227 -9.85 -0.89 6.97
CA GLN A 227 -9.52 -2.29 7.22
C GLN A 227 -9.51 -2.54 8.73
N HIS A 228 -10.11 -3.66 9.13
CA HIS A 228 -10.11 -4.17 10.49
C HIS A 228 -9.42 -5.53 10.50
N ASP A 229 -8.26 -5.60 11.16
CA ASP A 229 -7.63 -6.87 11.49
C ASP A 229 -8.11 -7.29 12.89
N MET A 230 -8.57 -8.53 13.03
CA MET A 230 -9.18 -9.02 14.26
C MET A 230 -8.47 -10.27 14.74
N LEU A 231 -8.18 -10.30 16.04
CA LEU A 231 -7.55 -11.41 16.75
C LEU A 231 -8.50 -11.93 17.81
N LEU A 232 -8.92 -13.18 17.69
CA LEU A 232 -9.71 -13.89 18.69
C LEU A 232 -8.84 -14.95 19.36
N ILE A 233 -8.73 -14.87 20.69
CA ILE A 233 -8.05 -15.87 21.50
C ILE A 233 -9.11 -16.57 22.34
N ILE A 234 -9.23 -17.89 22.20
CA ILE A 234 -10.11 -18.74 23.01
C ILE A 234 -9.21 -19.64 23.86
N LYS A 235 -9.32 -19.50 25.18
CA LYS A 235 -8.52 -20.23 26.16
C LYS A 235 -9.12 -21.61 26.46
N PRO A 236 -8.34 -22.52 27.09
CA PRO A 236 -8.84 -23.84 27.50
C PRO A 236 -10.05 -23.80 28.46
N ASN A 237 -10.17 -22.74 29.26
CA ASN A 237 -11.33 -22.52 30.15
C ASN A 237 -12.55 -21.92 29.42
N LEU A 238 -12.52 -21.85 28.08
CA LEU A 238 -13.57 -21.28 27.23
C LEU A 238 -13.86 -19.79 27.48
N GLU A 239 -12.95 -19.09 28.15
CA GLU A 239 -12.91 -17.63 28.08
C GLU A 239 -12.30 -17.19 26.76
N TRP A 240 -12.82 -16.10 26.21
CA TRP A 240 -12.30 -15.53 24.98
C TRP A 240 -12.03 -14.04 25.10
N SER A 241 -11.06 -13.58 24.32
CA SER A 241 -10.79 -12.16 24.07
C SER A 241 -10.74 -11.90 22.58
N LEU A 242 -11.46 -10.88 22.13
CA LEU A 242 -11.45 -10.39 20.75
C LEU A 242 -10.80 -9.01 20.76
N SER A 243 -9.72 -8.84 20.00
CA SER A 243 -9.12 -7.53 19.74
C SER A 243 -9.34 -7.17 18.27
N SER A 244 -9.87 -5.97 18.00
CA SER A 244 -10.00 -5.43 16.65
C SER A 244 -9.10 -4.22 16.53
N MET A 245 -8.19 -4.25 15.55
CA MET A 245 -7.31 -3.13 15.23
C MET A 245 -7.78 -2.46 13.95
N MET A 246 -7.98 -1.14 14.04
CA MET A 246 -8.12 -0.26 12.89
C MET A 246 -6.86 0.55 12.72
N GLN A 247 -6.44 0.73 11.47
CA GLN A 247 -5.30 1.58 11.10
C GLN A 247 -5.80 2.83 10.37
N PHE A 248 -5.37 4.00 10.83
CA PHE A 248 -5.68 5.30 10.25
C PHE A 248 -4.38 5.98 9.81
N ASP A 249 -4.06 5.84 8.53
CA ASP A 249 -2.94 6.49 7.86
C ASP A 249 -3.33 7.87 7.30
N GLY A 250 -2.45 8.86 7.46
CA GLY A 250 -2.77 10.22 7.05
C GLY A 250 -1.70 11.26 7.33
N VAL A 251 -2.10 12.54 7.18
CA VAL A 251 -1.31 13.71 7.53
C VAL A 251 -1.85 14.29 8.83
N VAL A 252 -0.98 14.61 9.79
CA VAL A 252 -1.35 15.38 10.98
C VAL A 252 -0.82 16.81 10.89
N ASN A 253 -1.69 17.78 11.14
CA ASN A 253 -1.31 19.14 11.49
C ASN A 253 -1.48 19.30 12.99
N ALA A 254 -0.41 19.58 13.72
CA ALA A 254 -0.45 19.74 15.17
C ALA A 254 0.40 20.94 15.59
N GLU A 255 -0.25 22.06 15.88
CA GLU A 255 0.41 23.33 16.20
C GLU A 255 -0.41 24.11 17.23
N GLY A 256 0.28 24.78 18.17
CA GLY A 256 -0.38 25.66 19.14
C GLY A 256 -1.40 24.97 20.05
N GLY A 257 -1.22 23.67 20.33
CA GLY A 257 -2.13 22.88 21.15
C GLY A 257 -3.37 22.37 20.43
N LEU A 258 -3.47 22.51 19.11
CA LEU A 258 -4.56 21.98 18.28
C LEU A 258 -4.02 20.91 17.34
N TRP A 259 -4.80 19.87 17.07
CA TRP A 259 -4.43 18.84 16.09
C TRP A 259 -5.58 18.53 15.13
N LEU A 260 -5.20 18.22 13.89
CA LEU A 260 -6.08 17.78 12.81
C LEU A 260 -5.38 16.64 12.05
N LEU A 261 -6.01 15.48 11.99
CA LEU A 261 -5.60 14.30 11.23
C LEU A 261 -6.49 14.17 10.00
N GLU A 262 -5.90 14.24 8.81
CA GLU A 262 -6.58 14.05 7.53
C GLU A 262 -6.14 12.71 6.92
N ARG A 263 -7.10 11.83 6.58
CA ARG A 263 -6.77 10.55 5.94
C ARG A 263 -6.12 10.78 4.58
N ALA A 264 -5.10 9.99 4.27
CA ALA A 264 -4.33 10.11 3.02
C ALA A 264 -5.19 10.00 1.74
N ASN A 265 -6.38 9.35 1.82
CA ASN A 265 -7.20 8.98 0.66
C ASN A 265 -8.65 9.50 0.68
N THR A 266 -9.00 10.51 1.49
CA THR A 266 -10.35 11.08 1.49
C THR A 266 -10.36 12.55 1.07
N PHE A 267 -10.85 12.82 -0.14
CA PHE A 267 -11.05 14.18 -0.70
C PHE A 267 -12.20 14.98 -0.04
N LYS A 268 -12.90 14.42 0.95
CA LYS A 268 -14.02 15.09 1.64
C LYS A 268 -13.90 14.94 3.16
N GLY A 269 -13.40 15.99 3.82
CA GLY A 269 -13.82 16.50 5.13
C GLY A 269 -13.91 15.59 6.37
N LEU A 270 -13.58 14.30 6.28
CA LEU A 270 -13.62 13.35 7.40
C LEU A 270 -12.27 13.33 8.12
N GLY A 271 -11.85 14.50 8.58
CA GLY A 271 -10.66 14.67 9.42
C GLY A 271 -11.00 14.47 10.89
N TRP A 272 -10.09 13.84 11.63
CA TRP A 272 -10.17 13.76 13.08
C TRP A 272 -9.49 14.99 13.67
N LYS A 273 -10.03 15.55 14.74
CA LYS A 273 -9.50 16.81 15.27
C LYS A 273 -9.66 16.91 16.77
N GLY A 274 -8.89 17.81 17.36
CA GLY A 274 -9.00 18.11 18.76
C GLY A 274 -7.93 19.06 19.27
N SER A 275 -7.71 18.99 20.58
CA SER A 275 -6.62 19.72 21.23
C SER A 275 -5.66 18.75 21.89
N TYR A 276 -4.43 19.18 22.10
CA TYR A 276 -3.45 18.48 22.92
C TYR A 276 -2.82 19.43 23.93
N ARG A 277 -2.38 18.87 25.05
CA ARG A 277 -1.61 19.57 26.07
C ARG A 277 -0.44 18.69 26.47
N LYS A 278 0.77 19.20 26.26
CA LYS A 278 2.01 18.57 26.74
C LYS A 278 2.00 18.56 28.27
N LYS A 279 2.39 17.44 28.87
CA LYS A 279 2.56 17.29 30.32
C LYS A 279 4.03 17.22 30.68
N THR A 280 4.79 16.38 29.98
CA THR A 280 6.25 16.21 30.10
C THR A 280 6.87 15.99 28.71
N ALA A 281 8.19 15.79 28.61
CA ALA A 281 8.84 15.41 27.35
C ALA A 281 8.31 14.08 26.78
N ASP A 282 7.92 13.16 27.67
CA ASP A 282 7.48 11.80 27.33
C ASP A 282 5.98 11.57 27.53
N SER A 283 5.20 12.64 27.76
CA SER A 283 3.75 12.51 27.88
C SER A 283 2.98 13.75 27.44
N PHE A 284 1.83 13.50 26.82
CA PHE A 284 0.84 14.52 26.51
C PHE A 284 -0.57 13.95 26.69
N SER A 285 -1.58 14.81 26.67
CA SER A 285 -2.98 14.40 26.63
C SER A 285 -3.67 15.04 25.43
N SER A 286 -4.56 14.31 24.77
CA SER A 286 -5.41 14.83 23.69
C SER A 286 -6.89 14.80 24.08
N THR A 287 -7.68 15.65 23.44
CA THR A 287 -9.16 15.66 23.48
C THR A 287 -9.71 15.73 22.05
N GLY A 288 -11.04 15.72 21.89
CA GLY A 288 -11.71 15.80 20.59
C GLY A 288 -12.06 14.42 20.05
N SER A 289 -11.74 14.14 18.79
CA SER A 289 -11.99 12.84 18.15
C SER A 289 -11.31 11.67 18.86
N VAL A 290 -10.13 11.92 19.47
CA VAL A 290 -9.43 10.98 20.34
C VAL A 290 -9.10 11.66 21.65
N GLN A 291 -9.71 11.17 22.73
CA GLN A 291 -9.43 11.61 24.08
C GLN A 291 -8.57 10.56 24.77
N ALA A 292 -7.30 10.85 25.02
CA ALA A 292 -6.37 9.89 25.62
C ALA A 292 -5.24 10.59 26.38
N THR A 293 -4.60 9.85 27.28
CA THR A 293 -3.28 10.20 27.81
C THR A 293 -2.24 9.34 27.11
N TRP A 294 -1.18 9.98 26.63
CA TRP A 294 -0.16 9.40 25.78
C TRP A 294 1.16 9.33 26.53
N THR A 295 1.85 8.21 26.35
CA THR A 295 3.21 7.96 26.84
C THR A 295 4.09 7.64 25.65
N ARG A 296 5.28 8.24 25.59
CA ARG A 296 6.23 8.01 24.51
C ARG A 296 6.76 6.58 24.56
N LEU A 297 6.79 5.91 23.41
CA LEU A 297 7.47 4.64 23.22
C LEU A 297 8.91 4.89 22.76
N THR A 298 9.84 4.06 23.21
CA THR A 298 11.21 4.08 22.68
C THR A 298 11.25 3.47 21.26
N PRO A 299 12.22 3.84 20.40
CA PRO A 299 12.21 3.46 18.96
C PRO A 299 12.09 1.96 18.66
N ASP A 300 12.53 1.10 19.58
CA ASP A 300 12.52 -0.36 19.43
C ASP A 300 11.53 -1.06 20.40
N GLU A 301 10.73 -0.29 21.15
CA GLU A 301 9.76 -0.84 22.09
C GLU A 301 8.44 -1.15 21.40
N ASP A 302 8.06 -2.43 21.45
CA ASP A 302 6.74 -2.87 21.02
C ASP A 302 5.66 -2.32 21.98
N PRO A 303 4.50 -1.88 21.45
CA PRO A 303 3.40 -1.42 22.28
C PRO A 303 2.88 -2.51 23.22
N LYS A 304 2.76 -2.19 24.51
CA LYS A 304 2.33 -3.14 25.55
C LYS A 304 0.83 -3.39 25.54
N ARG A 305 0.04 -2.48 24.97
CA ARG A 305 -1.42 -2.50 24.98
C ARG A 305 -2.03 -3.04 23.69
N ILE A 306 -1.20 -3.35 22.69
CA ILE A 306 -1.61 -4.04 21.47
C ILE A 306 -1.07 -5.47 21.54
N PRO A 307 -1.90 -6.51 21.34
CA PRO A 307 -1.39 -7.88 21.25
C PRO A 307 -0.32 -7.99 20.17
N THR A 308 0.81 -8.64 20.48
CA THR A 308 1.97 -8.75 19.57
C THR A 308 1.60 -9.35 18.23
N GLU A 309 0.72 -10.35 18.20
CA GLU A 309 0.25 -10.98 16.97
C GLU A 309 -0.53 -9.99 16.09
N LEU A 310 -1.30 -9.10 16.71
CA LEU A 310 -2.05 -8.06 16.00
C LEU A 310 -1.12 -6.93 15.54
N TRP A 311 -0.13 -6.57 16.36
CA TRP A 311 0.91 -5.62 16.00
C TRP A 311 1.73 -6.08 14.79
N LYS A 312 2.08 -7.37 14.70
CA LYS A 312 2.77 -7.96 13.53
C LYS A 312 1.94 -7.93 12.25
N LEU A 313 0.60 -7.88 12.35
CA LEU A 313 -0.30 -7.80 11.20
C LEU A 313 -0.49 -6.36 10.68
N ARG A 314 0.04 -5.36 11.38
CA ARG A 314 -0.02 -3.96 10.95
C ARG A 314 0.64 -3.80 9.60
N ARG A 315 0.10 -2.92 8.77
CA ARG A 315 0.81 -2.52 7.55
C ARG A 315 1.88 -1.52 7.93
N GLU A 316 3.04 -1.60 7.30
CA GLU A 316 4.02 -0.53 7.39
C GLU A 316 3.37 0.78 6.91
N ALA A 317 3.58 1.87 7.66
CA ALA A 317 2.94 3.14 7.42
C ALA A 317 3.14 3.58 5.96
N THR A 318 2.03 3.78 5.25
CA THR A 318 2.05 4.22 3.85
C THR A 318 2.64 5.62 3.79
N SER A 319 3.64 5.81 2.92
CA SER A 319 4.31 7.10 2.73
C SER A 319 3.30 8.16 2.30
N VAL A 320 3.23 9.25 3.06
CA VAL A 320 2.23 10.30 2.84
C VAL A 320 2.72 11.27 1.74
N PRO A 321 1.84 11.73 0.84
CA PRO A 321 2.13 12.77 -0.15
C PRO A 321 2.79 14.01 0.48
N VAL A 322 3.91 14.45 -0.08
CA VAL A 322 4.64 15.68 0.32
C VAL A 322 3.83 16.99 0.10
N PHE A 323 2.63 16.95 -0.48
CA PHE A 323 1.91 18.15 -0.93
C PHE A 323 1.11 18.91 0.13
N GLN A 324 1.19 18.53 1.40
CA GLN A 324 0.64 19.33 2.48
C GLN A 324 1.72 19.51 3.54
N ILE A 325 2.48 20.60 3.46
CA ILE A 325 3.34 21.05 4.56
C ILE A 325 2.39 21.42 5.70
N LYS A 326 2.11 20.46 6.57
CA LYS A 326 1.44 20.68 7.84
C LYS A 326 2.52 20.83 8.90
N THR A 327 2.28 21.70 9.86
CA THR A 327 3.20 21.91 10.97
C THR A 327 2.95 20.84 12.02
N VAL A 328 4.02 20.28 12.58
CA VAL A 328 3.93 19.42 13.75
C VAL A 328 4.89 19.97 14.79
N ASP A 329 4.37 20.28 15.97
CA ASP A 329 5.17 20.61 17.15
C ASP A 329 6.22 19.50 17.36
N PRO A 330 7.53 19.81 17.36
CA PRO A 330 8.60 18.80 17.41
C PRO A 330 8.47 17.83 18.58
N ASP A 331 7.88 18.31 19.68
CA ASP A 331 7.61 17.54 20.89
C ASP A 331 6.61 16.40 20.71
N LEU A 332 5.78 16.44 19.66
CA LEU A 332 4.82 15.37 19.33
C LEU A 332 5.41 14.34 18.36
N VAL A 333 6.55 14.61 17.75
CA VAL A 333 7.21 13.66 16.83
C VAL A 333 7.70 12.46 17.64
N GLY A 334 7.33 11.26 17.20
CA GLY A 334 7.66 10.00 17.86
C GLY A 334 6.51 8.99 17.79
N GLN A 335 6.69 7.88 18.48
CA GLN A 335 5.66 6.87 18.66
C GLN A 335 5.10 6.96 20.07
N TRP A 336 3.77 6.90 20.17
CA TRP A 336 3.05 7.12 21.42
C TRP A 336 2.06 6.01 21.66
N GLU A 337 1.94 5.57 22.91
CA GLU A 337 0.89 4.65 23.34
C GLU A 337 -0.06 5.36 24.29
N GLY A 338 -1.36 5.10 24.15
CA GLY A 338 -2.37 5.71 25.01
C GLY A 338 -3.58 4.82 25.25
N VAL A 339 -4.38 5.19 26.24
CA VAL A 339 -5.72 4.65 26.47
C VAL A 339 -6.68 5.78 26.71
N GLY A 340 -7.88 5.62 26.20
CA GLY A 340 -8.96 6.56 26.39
C GLY A 340 -10.17 6.21 25.54
N THR A 341 -10.77 7.22 24.91
CA THR A 341 -12.03 7.09 24.20
C THR A 341 -12.02 7.78 22.84
N TYR A 342 -12.78 7.23 21.91
CA TYR A 342 -13.14 7.83 20.63
C TYR A 342 -14.63 7.58 20.36
N ALA A 343 -15.13 7.94 19.18
CA ALA A 343 -16.54 7.76 18.81
C ALA A 343 -17.07 6.32 18.96
N GLY A 344 -16.21 5.28 18.82
CA GLY A 344 -16.60 3.88 19.01
C GLY A 344 -16.63 3.40 20.47
N GLY A 345 -16.08 4.18 21.41
CA GLY A 345 -16.01 3.86 22.83
C GLY A 345 -14.58 3.86 23.37
N SER A 346 -14.33 3.07 24.40
CA SER A 346 -12.99 2.94 25.00
C SER A 346 -12.08 2.06 24.15
N ALA A 347 -10.86 2.55 23.90
CA ALA A 347 -9.86 1.85 23.10
C ALA A 347 -8.44 2.09 23.65
N ALA A 348 -7.53 1.20 23.25
CA ALA A 348 -6.10 1.45 23.29
C ALA A 348 -5.65 2.06 21.96
N PHE A 349 -4.63 2.91 22.01
CA PHE A 349 -4.15 3.65 20.87
C PHE A 349 -2.63 3.52 20.75
N VAL A 350 -2.15 3.44 19.52
CA VAL A 350 -0.75 3.73 19.19
C VAL A 350 -0.72 4.76 18.09
N TRP A 351 0.02 5.85 18.29
CA TRP A 351 0.09 6.94 17.35
C TRP A 351 1.55 7.22 16.99
N ALA A 352 1.92 6.93 15.75
CA ALA A 352 3.22 7.26 15.20
C ALA A 352 3.10 8.58 14.42
N ILE A 353 3.86 9.60 14.83
CA ILE A 353 3.89 10.93 14.21
C ILE A 353 5.31 11.21 13.74
N LYS A 354 5.50 11.41 12.44
CA LYS A 354 6.79 11.75 11.84
C LYS A 354 6.95 13.27 11.76
N GLY A 355 8.20 13.74 11.76
CA GLY A 355 8.50 15.17 11.56
C GLY A 355 8.02 15.72 10.21
N SER A 356 7.78 14.85 9.23
CA SER A 356 7.19 15.20 7.94
C SER A 356 5.65 15.31 7.95
N ALA A 357 5.03 15.40 9.13
CA ALA A 357 3.57 15.34 9.33
C ALA A 357 2.89 14.01 8.94
N ALA A 358 3.63 13.04 8.40
CA ALA A 358 3.11 11.71 8.11
C ALA A 358 2.79 10.99 9.41
N THR A 359 1.64 10.32 9.47
CA THR A 359 1.21 9.67 10.70
C THR A 359 0.41 8.40 10.47
N ASP A 360 0.49 7.53 11.46
CA ASP A 360 -0.30 6.31 11.56
C ASP A 360 -0.89 6.20 12.97
N LEU A 361 -2.23 6.18 13.04
CA LEU A 361 -2.98 6.02 14.28
C LEU A 361 -3.66 4.64 14.27
N LEU A 362 -3.19 3.77 15.16
CA LEU A 362 -3.81 2.49 15.45
C LEU A 362 -4.81 2.63 16.59
N ILE A 363 -5.95 1.99 16.43
CA ILE A 363 -7.03 1.97 17.40
C ILE A 363 -7.40 0.52 17.65
N VAL A 364 -7.22 0.07 18.89
CA VAL A 364 -7.46 -1.30 19.30
C VAL A 364 -8.59 -1.34 20.30
N GLU A 365 -9.70 -1.94 19.88
CA GLU A 365 -10.81 -2.25 20.74
C GLU A 365 -10.70 -3.70 21.23
N SER A 366 -10.91 -3.92 22.52
CA SER A 366 -10.88 -5.27 23.10
C SER A 366 -12.21 -5.61 23.77
N LEU A 367 -12.73 -6.78 23.42
CA LEU A 367 -13.89 -7.39 24.04
C LEU A 367 -13.48 -8.72 24.69
N ARG A 368 -14.21 -9.09 25.75
CA ARG A 368 -14.01 -10.36 26.45
C ARG A 368 -15.34 -11.04 26.68
N GLY A 369 -15.31 -12.37 26.78
CA GLY A 369 -16.50 -13.18 26.93
C GLY A 369 -16.23 -14.62 27.31
N THR A 370 -17.29 -15.41 27.30
CA THR A 370 -17.26 -16.86 27.48
C THR A 370 -17.91 -17.55 26.29
N VAL A 371 -17.42 -18.72 25.91
CA VAL A 371 -18.11 -19.60 24.96
C VAL A 371 -19.23 -20.32 25.71
N LYS A 372 -20.46 -20.30 25.17
CA LYS A 372 -21.57 -21.10 25.68
C LYS A 372 -22.25 -21.84 24.56
N THR A 373 -22.73 -23.03 24.82
CA THR A 373 -23.53 -23.78 23.85
C THR A 373 -25.00 -23.39 23.98
N LYS A 374 -25.62 -23.00 22.88
CA LYS A 374 -27.07 -22.77 22.79
C LYS A 374 -27.60 -23.46 21.54
N ASP A 375 -28.68 -24.22 21.68
CA ASP A 375 -29.31 -24.95 20.57
C ASP A 375 -28.34 -25.89 19.82
N GLY A 376 -27.33 -26.43 20.53
CA GLY A 376 -26.31 -27.31 19.98
C GLY A 376 -25.12 -26.60 19.30
N LEU A 377 -25.13 -25.27 19.25
CA LEU A 377 -24.07 -24.46 18.62
C LEU A 377 -23.29 -23.64 19.66
N PRO A 378 -21.95 -23.59 19.55
CA PRO A 378 -21.14 -22.65 20.31
C PRO A 378 -21.47 -21.19 19.98
N GLN A 379 -21.62 -20.37 21.01
CA GLN A 379 -21.85 -18.92 20.92
C GLN A 379 -20.80 -18.18 21.74
N LEU A 380 -20.18 -17.17 21.11
CA LEU A 380 -19.31 -16.22 21.79
C LEU A 380 -20.19 -15.19 22.51
N GLN A 381 -20.28 -15.30 23.84
CA GLN A 381 -21.08 -14.40 24.66
C GLN A 381 -20.19 -13.34 25.35
N PRO A 382 -20.28 -12.04 24.98
CA PRO A 382 -19.49 -10.99 25.60
C PRO A 382 -19.96 -10.66 27.03
N ILE A 383 -19.03 -10.24 27.90
CA ILE A 383 -19.32 -9.87 29.29
C ILE A 383 -20.06 -8.54 29.39
N LYS A 384 -19.75 -7.55 28.54
CA LYS A 384 -20.18 -6.14 28.73
C LYS A 384 -21.13 -5.54 27.67
N LYS A 385 -21.58 -6.30 26.67
CA LYS A 385 -22.60 -5.82 25.70
C LYS A 385 -23.87 -6.68 25.78
N LYS A 386 -24.94 -6.15 26.38
CA LYS A 386 -26.30 -6.71 26.24
C LYS A 386 -26.71 -6.56 24.77
N GLY A 387 -26.58 -7.62 23.98
CA GLY A 387 -27.24 -7.71 22.67
C GLY A 387 -26.43 -8.32 21.53
N GLN A 388 -25.09 -8.32 21.58
CA GLN A 388 -24.28 -8.86 20.48
C GLN A 388 -23.85 -10.29 20.83
N ARG A 389 -24.58 -11.28 20.31
CA ARG A 389 -24.19 -12.69 20.37
C ARG A 389 -23.68 -13.08 18.99
N VAL A 390 -22.54 -13.75 18.96
CA VAL A 390 -21.93 -14.23 17.73
C VAL A 390 -21.98 -15.76 17.78
N SER A 391 -22.67 -16.37 16.82
CA SER A 391 -22.83 -17.82 16.73
C SER A 391 -21.80 -18.42 15.81
N VAL A 392 -21.21 -19.55 16.18
CA VAL A 392 -20.37 -20.36 15.28
C VAL A 392 -21.29 -21.22 14.42
N VAL A 393 -21.15 -21.12 13.10
CA VAL A 393 -22.03 -21.81 12.15
C VAL A 393 -21.33 -22.92 11.37
N ALA A 394 -20.00 -22.94 11.33
CA ALA A 394 -19.22 -24.00 10.70
C ALA A 394 -17.81 -24.07 11.31
N ILE A 395 -17.27 -25.28 11.50
CA ILE A 395 -15.87 -25.54 11.86
C ILE A 395 -15.25 -26.41 10.76
N TYR A 396 -14.00 -26.12 10.42
CA TYR A 396 -13.18 -26.84 9.45
C TYR A 396 -11.75 -26.96 10.01
N ASP A 397 -10.91 -27.85 9.45
CA ASP A 397 -9.62 -28.27 10.04
C ASP A 397 -8.66 -27.14 10.45
N HIS A 398 -8.80 -25.95 9.84
CA HIS A 398 -7.95 -24.78 10.09
C HIS A 398 -8.70 -23.48 10.38
N GLY A 399 -9.98 -23.55 10.75
CA GLY A 399 -10.80 -22.34 10.98
C GLY A 399 -12.25 -22.60 11.30
N PHE A 400 -12.99 -21.51 11.45
CA PHE A 400 -14.43 -21.57 11.62
C PHE A 400 -15.08 -20.29 11.10
N THR A 401 -16.39 -20.33 10.89
CA THR A 401 -17.18 -19.16 10.49
C THR A 401 -18.10 -18.75 11.62
N THR A 402 -18.15 -17.44 11.89
CA THR A 402 -19.11 -16.86 12.83
C THR A 402 -20.12 -15.97 12.14
N THR A 403 -21.33 -15.91 12.70
CA THR A 403 -22.37 -14.97 12.28
C THR A 403 -23.00 -14.24 13.46
N ASP A 404 -23.31 -12.96 13.28
CA ASP A 404 -24.19 -12.19 14.16
C ASP A 404 -25.61 -12.05 13.58
N GLY A 405 -25.92 -12.78 12.50
CA GLY A 405 -27.17 -12.71 11.75
C GLY A 405 -27.16 -11.66 10.64
N LYS A 406 -26.14 -10.80 10.56
CA LYS A 406 -25.98 -9.79 9.49
C LYS A 406 -24.69 -9.98 8.70
N THR A 407 -23.62 -10.37 9.39
CA THR A 407 -22.28 -10.51 8.81
C THR A 407 -21.73 -11.90 9.11
N ASN A 408 -21.00 -12.44 8.14
CA ASN A 408 -20.27 -13.70 8.31
C ASN A 408 -18.77 -13.40 8.29
N LEU A 409 -18.07 -13.82 9.33
CA LEU A 409 -16.61 -13.68 9.43
C LEU A 409 -15.96 -15.06 9.37
N ARG A 410 -14.98 -15.20 8.49
CA ARG A 410 -14.19 -16.42 8.32
C ARG A 410 -12.91 -16.30 9.12
N TRP A 411 -12.71 -17.18 10.09
CA TRP A 411 -11.55 -17.21 10.96
C TRP A 411 -10.55 -18.25 10.47
N SER A 412 -9.27 -17.89 10.54
CA SER A 412 -8.15 -18.77 10.22
C SER A 412 -7.26 -18.90 11.44
N LYS A 413 -6.79 -20.12 11.74
CA LYS A 413 -5.92 -20.36 12.89
C LYS A 413 -4.57 -19.65 12.66
N LEU A 414 -4.14 -18.83 13.62
CA LEU A 414 -2.80 -18.27 13.61
C LEU A 414 -1.86 -19.37 14.10
N ARG A 415 -0.95 -19.84 13.24
CA ARG A 415 0.10 -20.77 13.66
C ARG A 415 1.15 -19.97 14.44
N PRO A 416 1.64 -20.44 15.59
CA PRO A 416 2.85 -19.88 16.19
C PRO A 416 3.97 -19.95 15.15
N GLU A 417 4.75 -18.88 14.99
CA GLU A 417 6.03 -18.98 14.31
C GLU A 417 6.83 -20.08 15.00
N SER A 418 7.27 -21.09 14.23
CA SER A 418 8.20 -22.08 14.73
C SER A 418 9.44 -21.33 15.18
N THR A 419 9.68 -21.29 16.48
CA THR A 419 10.98 -20.95 17.03
C THR A 419 11.91 -22.03 16.52
N GLU A 420 12.71 -21.73 15.49
CA GLU A 420 13.93 -22.48 15.25
C GLU A 420 14.82 -22.21 16.47
N ASP A 421 14.58 -22.98 17.53
CA ASP A 421 15.57 -23.21 18.55
C ASP A 421 16.77 -23.85 17.84
N GLY A 422 17.82 -23.05 17.70
CA GLY A 422 19.13 -23.53 17.34
C GLY A 422 19.51 -24.67 18.27
N GLN A 423 19.50 -25.89 17.75
CA GLN A 423 20.20 -26.99 18.37
C GLN A 423 21.71 -26.71 18.27
N LEU A 424 22.30 -26.68 19.45
CA LEU A 424 23.73 -26.67 19.79
C LEU A 424 24.60 -27.55 18.89
#